data_AF-A0A7C4VKF1-F1
#
_entry.id   AF-A0A7C4VKF1-F1
#
_cell.length_a   1.000
_cell.length_b   1.000
_cell.length_c   1.000
_cell.angle_alpha   90.00
_cell.angle_beta   90.00
_cell.angle_gamma   90.00
#
_symmetry.space_group_name_H-M   'P 1'
#
loop_
_entity.id
_entity.type
_entity.pdbx_description
1 polymer ?
#
loop_
_entity_poly.entity_id
_entity_poly.type
_entity_poly.pdbx_seq_one_letter_code
_entity_poly.pdbx_strand_id
1 'polypeptide(L)' 'MREFLSAHKIEFTERNIRRDPEARQYVIDTLGVEAVPLTMIDGETVIGFDQARLEALLNIQRKM' A
#
# COMPACT_ATOMS: atom_id res chain seq x y z
N MET A 1 -4.82 5.13 -3.90
CA MET A 1 -4.62 3.87 -3.15
C MET A 1 -5.90 3.40 -2.47
N ARG A 2 -6.38 4.06 -1.41
CA ARG A 2 -7.61 3.66 -0.68
C ARG A 2 -8.80 3.46 -1.61
N GLU A 3 -9.07 4.45 -2.47
CA GLU A 3 -10.16 4.38 -3.45
C GLU A 3 -10.01 3.22 -4.43
N PHE A 4 -8.78 2.93 -4.87
CA PHE A 4 -8.48 1.79 -5.75
C PHE A 4 -8.79 0.46 -5.06
N LEU A 5 -8.34 0.28 -3.82
CA LEU A 5 -8.60 -0.94 -3.05
C LEU A 5 -10.10 -1.10 -2.75
N SER A 6 -10.77 -0.03 -2.33
CA SER A 6 -12.22 -0.03 -2.07
C SER A 6 -13.04 -0.33 -3.34
N ALA A 7 -12.66 0.22 -4.50
CA ALA A 7 -13.34 -0.05 -5.77
C ALA A 7 -13.27 -1.52 -6.17
N HIS A 8 -12.16 -2.19 -5.85
CA HIS A 8 -11.97 -3.62 -6.08
C HIS A 8 -12.46 -4.50 -4.92
N LYS A 9 -13.11 -3.90 -3.90
CA LYS A 9 -13.59 -4.59 -2.69
C LYS A 9 -12.49 -5.36 -1.95
N ILE A 10 -11.27 -4.83 -2.00
CA ILE A 10 -10.13 -5.36 -1.26
C ILE A 10 -10.22 -4.81 0.17
N GLU A 11 -10.18 -5.69 1.15
CA GLU A 11 -10.06 -5.30 2.55
C GLU A 11 -8.65 -4.80 2.83
N PHE A 12 -8.53 -3.65 3.51
CA PHE A 12 -7.24 -3.10 3.89
C PHE A 12 -7.33 -2.37 5.23
N THR A 13 -6.21 -2.35 5.94
CA THR A 13 -6.06 -1.54 7.15
C THR A 13 -5.33 -0.24 6.80
N GLU A 14 -5.99 0.87 7.08
CA GLU A 14 -5.39 2.18 6.92
C GLU A 14 -4.55 2.55 8.14
N ARG A 15 -3.24 2.77 7.94
CA ARG A 15 -2.36 3.33 8.97
C ARG A 15 -1.88 4.71 8.56
N ASN A 16 -2.13 5.70 9.43
CA ASN A 16 -1.71 7.08 9.19
C ASN A 16 -0.40 7.36 9.93
N ILE A 17 0.72 7.36 9.20
CA ILE A 17 2.06 7.62 9.76
C ILE A 17 2.23 9.02 10.37
N ARG A 18 1.34 9.98 10.09
CA ARG A 18 1.36 11.29 10.76
C ARG A 18 0.84 11.22 12.19
N ARG A 19 0.03 10.21 12.50
CA ARG A 19 -0.58 10.01 13.83
C ARG A 19 -0.04 8.76 14.54
N ASP A 20 0.73 7.94 13.84
CA ASP A 20 1.31 6.69 14.31
C ASP A 20 2.85 6.78 14.18
N PRO A 21 3.56 7.24 15.22
CA PRO A 21 5.00 7.44 15.18
C PRO A 21 5.76 6.12 15.01
N GLU A 22 5.23 5.00 15.49
CA GLU A 22 5.84 3.67 15.30
C GLU A 22 5.80 3.24 13.83
N ALA A 23 4.65 3.40 13.17
CA ALA A 23 4.53 3.15 11.74
C ALA A 23 5.43 4.08 10.91
N ARG A 24 5.56 5.35 11.33
CA ARG A 24 6.52 6.28 10.70
C ARG A 24 7.95 5.80 10.84
N GLN A 25 8.35 5.37 12.04
CA GLN A 25 9.71 4.89 12.28
C GLN A 25 10.00 3.64 11.45
N TYR A 26 9.09 2.67 11.42
CA TYR A 26 9.22 1.47 10.58
C TYR A 26 9.44 1.81 9.10
N VAL A 27 8.65 2.75 8.57
CA VAL A 27 8.74 3.17 7.16
C VAL A 27 10.08 3.86 6.86
N ILE A 28 10.59 4.69 7.78
CA ILE A 28 11.88 5.37 7.60
C ILE A 28 13.05 4.38 7.75
N ASP A 29 13.12 3.62 8.84
CA ASP A 29 14.25 2.73 9.14
C ASP A 29 14.30 1.50 8.22
N THR A 30 13.15 0.91 7.90
CA THR A 30 13.11 -0.35 7.14
C THR A 30 13.08 -0.10 5.65
N LEU A 31 12.30 0.88 5.22
CA LEU A 31 12.01 1.10 3.80
C LEU A 31 12.79 2.28 3.22
N GLY A 32 13.38 3.14 4.08
CA GLY A 32 14.18 4.29 3.65
C GLY A 32 13.37 5.35 2.91
N VAL A 33 12.05 5.33 3.03
CA VAL A 33 11.16 6.23 2.28
C VAL A 33 10.46 7.21 3.20
N GLU A 34 10.48 8.48 2.79
CA GLU A 34 9.69 9.55 3.42
C GLU A 34 8.36 9.81 2.68
N ALA A 35 8.12 9.09 1.58
CA ALA A 35 7.02 9.33 0.66
C ALA A 35 5.88 8.32 0.84
N VAL A 36 4.66 8.85 0.95
CA VAL A 36 3.38 8.12 0.91
C VAL A 36 2.67 8.40 -0.43
N PRO A 37 1.77 7.53 -0.91
CA PRO A 37 1.23 6.31 -0.28
C PRO A 37 2.20 5.12 -0.31
N LEU A 38 2.06 4.22 0.67
CA LEU A 38 2.76 2.94 0.76
C LEU A 38 1.75 1.84 1.06
N THR A 39 1.92 0.65 0.49
CA THR A 39 1.01 -0.47 0.71
C THR A 39 1.81 -1.76 0.85
N MET A 40 1.46 -2.54 1.87
CA MET A 40 2.07 -3.83 2.14
C MET A 40 1.05 -4.93 1.82
N ILE A 41 1.42 -5.87 0.95
CA ILE A 41 0.57 -6.95 0.45
C ILE A 41 1.36 -8.24 0.62
N ASP A 42 0.89 -9.16 1.47
CA ASP A 42 1.56 -10.45 1.75
C ASP A 42 3.07 -10.35 2.05
N GLY A 43 3.48 -9.29 2.74
CA GLY A 43 4.88 -9.02 3.08
C GLY A 43 5.69 -8.30 1.99
N GLU A 44 5.13 -8.10 0.79
CA GLU A 44 5.71 -7.23 -0.23
C GLU A 44 5.31 -5.77 -0.01
N THR A 45 6.29 -4.88 -0.15
CA THR A 45 6.07 -3.43 -0.08
C THR A 45 5.97 -2.83 -1.48
N VAL A 46 4.88 -2.11 -1.72
CA VAL A 46 4.67 -1.24 -2.88
C VAL A 46 4.75 0.20 -2.41
N ILE A 47 5.73 0.94 -2.93
CA ILE A 47 5.92 2.36 -2.67
C ILE A 47 5.22 3.15 -3.78
N GLY A 48 4.45 4.17 -3.40
CA GLY A 48 3.68 4.99 -4.33
C GLY A 48 2.41 4.29 -4.82
N PHE A 49 2.03 4.59 -6.07
CA PHE A 49 0.89 3.97 -6.73
C PHE A 49 1.34 3.36 -8.06
N ASP A 50 1.49 2.03 -8.07
CA ASP A 50 1.79 1.24 -9.26
C ASP A 50 0.62 0.31 -9.52
N GLN A 51 -0.28 0.70 -10.42
CA GLN A 51 -1.49 -0.07 -10.68
C GLN A 51 -1.17 -1.48 -11.17
N ALA A 52 -0.20 -1.66 -12.07
CA ALA A 52 0.12 -2.96 -12.63
C ALA A 52 0.66 -3.92 -11.56
N ARG A 53 1.54 -3.42 -10.68
CA ARG A 53 2.06 -4.22 -9.55
C ARG A 53 0.97 -4.53 -8.53
N LEU A 54 0.10 -3.57 -8.22
CA LEU A 54 -1.04 -3.80 -7.32
C LEU A 54 -2.02 -4.83 -7.90
N GLU A 55 -2.33 -4.74 -9.19
CA GLU A 55 -3.20 -5.70 -9.89
C GLU A 55 -2.60 -7.11 -9.83
N ALA A 56 -1.29 -7.25 -10.05
CA ALA A 56 -0.59 -8.53 -9.97
C ALA A 56 -0.59 -9.12 -8.56
N LEU A 57 -0.24 -8.33 -7.54
CA LEU A 57 -0.15 -8.78 -6.15
C LEU A 57 -1.52 -9.09 -5.54
N LEU A 58 -2.56 -8.34 -5.91
CA LEU A 58 -3.93 -8.53 -5.40
C LEU A 58 -4.76 -9.46 -6.28
N ASN A 59 -4.16 -10.06 -7.31
CA ASN A 59 -4.82 -10.93 -8.27
C ASN A 59 -6.09 -10.30 -8.90
N ILE A 60 -6.03 -9.00 -9.17
CA ILE A 60 -7.12 -8.25 -9.81
C ILE A 60 -7.05 -8.54 -11.31
N GLN A 61 -8.02 -9.30 -11.80
CA GLN A 61 -8.14 -9.60 -13.23
C GLN A 61 -8.63 -8.35 -13.96
N ARG A 62 -7.86 -7.86 -14.95
CA ARG A 62 -8.39 -6.90 -15.92
C ARG A 62 -9.55 -7.56 -16.64
N LYS A 63 -10.75 -7.03 -16.46
CA LYS A 63 -11.83 -7.32 -17.41
C LYS A 63 -11.39 -6.79 -18.77
N MET A 64 -11.22 -7.73 -19.71
CA MET A 64 -11.10 -7.45 -21.14
C MET A 64 -12.42 -6.91 -21.68
#